data_AF-A0A9D5BEL8-F1
#
_entry.id   AF-A0A9D5BEL8-F1
#
_cell.length_a   1.000
_cell.length_b   1.000
_cell.length_c   1.000
_cell.angle_alpha   90.00
_cell.angle_beta   90.00
_cell.angle_gamma   90.00
#
_symmetry.space_group_name_H-M   'P 1'
#
loop_
_entity.id
_entity.type
_entity.pdbx_description
1 polymer ?
#
loop_
_entity_poly.entity_id
_entity_poly.type
_entity_poly.pdbx_seq_one_letter_code
_entity_poly.pdbx_strand_id
1 'polypeptide(L)'
;MVTTNTNEVHNKSHESLHSKSHESLHNISHESLSTTNENLRYLSMKYLGYVVLGYILVLHFIGIFGVSLYLTIIPSTKQILKNKNLKMFTFSVFTIVSTFASCGFVPTNENMIVFKKNSGLLLMLIPQVLLGNTLYPPFLRFCIWVLGKFYKKKECGYLLKHSEEVGYKHLLKGKHSVFLVATVFGLLVVQVTLFCLMDWNSEGLKGMNNYEKLIGVLFQSINSRHTGETIVDISILSQAMLVLFVLMMLVSLTFSLFF
;
A
#
# COMPACT_ATOMS: atom_id res chain seq x y z
N MET A 1 -70.41 48.98 10.41
CA MET A 1 -69.01 49.00 9.96
C MET A 1 -68.16 48.11 10.87
N VAL A 2 -68.41 46.79 10.90
CA VAL A 2 -67.65 45.83 11.72
C VAL A 2 -67.72 44.45 11.04
N THR A 3 -66.97 44.23 9.95
CA THR A 3 -66.85 42.89 9.32
C THR A 3 -65.54 42.70 8.51
N THR A 4 -64.46 43.41 8.86
CA THR A 4 -63.18 43.32 8.12
C THR A 4 -61.99 42.79 8.92
N ASN A 5 -62.11 42.58 10.24
CA ASN A 5 -60.94 42.29 11.08
C ASN A 5 -60.72 40.80 11.44
N THR A 6 -61.68 39.92 11.14
CA THR A 6 -61.58 38.47 11.41
C THR A 6 -60.88 37.69 10.29
N ASN A 7 -60.93 38.18 9.05
CA ASN A 7 -60.35 37.48 7.89
C ASN A 7 -58.82 37.65 7.80
N GLU A 8 -58.24 38.77 8.22
CA GLU A 8 -56.78 38.96 8.24
C GLU A 8 -56.07 38.13 9.32
N VAL A 9 -56.68 38.01 10.51
CA VAL A 9 -56.12 37.22 11.61
C VAL A 9 -56.15 35.72 11.28
N HIS A 10 -57.21 35.26 10.60
CA HIS A 10 -57.32 33.88 10.13
C HIS A 10 -56.36 33.57 8.97
N ASN A 11 -56.02 34.56 8.14
CA ASN A 11 -55.05 34.36 7.05
C ASN A 11 -53.60 34.30 7.57
N LYS A 12 -53.23 35.18 8.52
CA LYS A 12 -51.91 35.18 9.18
C LYS A 12 -51.65 33.92 10.00
N SER A 13 -52.66 33.38 10.68
CA SER A 13 -52.51 32.13 11.43
C SER A 13 -52.26 30.94 10.49
N HIS A 14 -52.97 30.88 9.36
CA HIS A 14 -52.78 29.85 8.33
C HIS A 14 -51.38 29.88 7.69
N GLU A 15 -50.87 31.06 7.34
CA GLU A 15 -49.51 31.22 6.80
C GLU A 15 -48.42 30.83 7.81
N SER A 16 -48.61 31.18 9.10
CA SER A 16 -47.67 30.82 10.17
C SER A 16 -47.61 29.31 10.45
N LEU A 17 -48.75 28.62 10.34
CA LEU A 17 -48.86 27.16 10.48
C LEU A 17 -48.21 26.45 9.29
N HIS A 18 -48.40 26.98 8.08
CA HIS A 18 -47.77 26.45 6.88
C HIS A 18 -46.24 26.62 6.92
N SER A 19 -45.74 27.79 7.35
CA SER A 19 -44.31 28.05 7.56
C SER A 19 -43.68 27.09 8.58
N LYS A 20 -44.30 26.91 9.75
CA LYS A 20 -43.82 25.97 10.78
C LYS A 20 -43.82 24.52 10.29
N SER A 21 -44.83 24.12 9.51
CA SER A 21 -44.90 22.77 8.94
C SER A 21 -43.75 22.52 7.95
N HIS A 22 -43.45 23.51 7.09
CA HIS A 22 -42.35 23.43 6.12
C HIS A 22 -40.98 23.36 6.79
N GLU A 23 -40.76 24.18 7.83
CA GLU A 23 -39.51 24.20 8.60
C GLU A 23 -39.33 22.90 9.40
N SER A 24 -40.40 22.35 9.97
CA SER A 24 -40.36 21.05 10.66
C SER A 24 -40.05 19.89 9.70
N LEU A 25 -40.64 19.88 8.49
CA LEU A 25 -40.41 18.87 7.48
C LEU A 25 -38.97 18.96 6.95
N HIS A 26 -38.48 20.19 6.74
CA HIS A 26 -37.09 20.43 6.36
C HIS A 26 -36.11 19.94 7.43
N ASN A 27 -36.35 20.25 8.71
CA ASN A 27 -35.50 19.77 9.82
C ASN A 27 -35.52 18.24 9.96
N ILE A 28 -36.69 17.60 9.85
CA ILE A 28 -36.81 16.13 9.88
C ILE A 28 -36.07 15.50 8.68
N SER A 29 -36.18 16.11 7.49
CA SER A 29 -35.46 15.64 6.30
C SER A 29 -33.94 15.79 6.44
N HIS A 30 -33.46 16.89 7.02
CA HIS A 30 -32.04 17.11 7.31
C HIS A 30 -31.50 16.16 8.38
N GLU A 31 -32.27 15.91 9.44
CA GLU A 31 -31.90 14.99 10.52
C GLU A 31 -31.92 13.52 10.06
N SER A 32 -32.88 13.12 9.23
CA SER A 32 -32.90 11.79 8.62
C SER A 32 -31.78 11.58 7.60
N LEU A 33 -31.42 12.61 6.84
CA LEU A 33 -30.30 12.57 5.90
C LEU A 33 -28.95 12.52 6.62
N SER A 34 -28.76 13.31 7.69
CA SER A 34 -27.53 13.31 8.49
C SER A 34 -27.31 11.98 9.20
N THR A 35 -28.35 11.43 9.85
CA THR A 35 -28.29 10.11 10.50
C THR A 35 -28.05 8.98 9.50
N THR A 36 -28.61 9.06 8.30
CA THR A 36 -28.35 8.10 7.21
C THR A 36 -26.89 8.17 6.73
N ASN A 37 -26.35 9.38 6.57
CA ASN A 37 -24.96 9.58 6.15
C ASN A 37 -23.96 9.09 7.21
N GLU A 38 -24.20 9.37 8.49
CA GLU A 38 -23.35 8.89 9.58
C GLU A 38 -23.35 7.36 9.70
N ASN A 39 -24.52 6.72 9.56
CA ASN A 39 -24.62 5.26 9.49
C ASN A 39 -23.87 4.68 8.28
N LEU A 40 -23.97 5.31 7.11
CA LEU A 40 -23.21 4.90 5.92
C LEU A 40 -21.70 5.04 6.12
N ARG A 41 -21.24 6.13 6.76
CA ARG A 41 -19.82 6.35 7.07
C ARG A 41 -19.30 5.28 8.02
N TYR A 42 -20.03 4.98 9.09
CA TYR A 42 -19.67 3.92 10.05
C TYR A 42 -19.58 2.54 9.38
N LEU A 43 -20.60 2.16 8.59
CA LEU A 43 -20.61 0.90 7.86
C LEU A 43 -19.47 0.81 6.85
N SER A 44 -19.16 1.92 6.17
CA SER A 44 -18.04 2.04 5.23
C SER A 44 -16.69 1.86 5.93
N MET A 45 -16.47 2.51 7.07
CA MET A 45 -15.23 2.34 7.86
C MET A 45 -15.06 0.90 8.35
N LYS A 46 -16.14 0.29 8.87
CA LYS A 46 -16.12 -1.12 9.30
C LYS A 46 -15.78 -2.04 8.13
N TYR A 47 -16.37 -1.81 6.96
CA TYR A 47 -16.07 -2.55 5.75
C TYR A 47 -14.61 -2.38 5.31
N LEU A 48 -14.09 -1.14 5.32
CA LEU A 48 -12.69 -0.86 5.01
C LEU A 48 -11.75 -1.64 5.94
N GLY A 49 -12.04 -1.69 7.24
CA GLY A 49 -11.26 -2.48 8.20
C GLY A 49 -11.19 -3.96 7.84
N TYR A 50 -12.31 -4.58 7.44
CA TYR A 50 -12.30 -5.96 6.96
C TYR A 50 -11.51 -6.16 5.68
N VAL A 51 -11.59 -5.21 4.74
CA VAL A 51 -10.82 -5.27 3.48
C VAL A 51 -9.32 -5.16 3.75
N VAL A 52 -8.90 -4.24 4.62
CA VAL A 52 -7.50 -4.08 5.03
C VAL A 52 -6.98 -5.33 5.75
N LEU A 53 -7.76 -5.88 6.68
CA LEU A 53 -7.40 -7.11 7.38
C LEU A 53 -7.26 -8.29 6.40
N GLY A 54 -8.23 -8.45 5.49
CA GLY A 54 -8.19 -9.46 4.44
C GLY A 54 -6.99 -9.29 3.51
N TYR A 55 -6.68 -8.05 3.13
CA TYR A 55 -5.52 -7.71 2.31
C TYR A 55 -4.20 -8.16 2.96
N ILE A 56 -3.98 -7.80 4.22
CA ILE A 56 -2.77 -8.16 4.97
C ILE A 56 -2.68 -9.69 5.07
N LEU A 57 -3.76 -10.37 5.47
CA LEU A 57 -3.76 -11.83 5.64
C LEU A 57 -3.50 -12.57 4.33
N VAL A 58 -4.16 -12.18 3.24
CA VAL A 58 -3.98 -12.82 1.92
C VAL A 58 -2.57 -12.63 1.40
N LEU A 59 -2.01 -11.42 1.51
CA LEU A 59 -0.63 -11.17 1.07
C LEU A 59 0.42 -11.89 1.91
N HIS A 60 0.25 -11.96 3.23
CA HIS A 60 1.15 -12.75 4.08
C HIS A 60 1.04 -14.23 3.73
N PHE A 61 -0.17 -14.76 3.57
CA PHE A 61 -0.37 -16.17 3.26
C PHE A 61 0.26 -16.56 1.92
N ILE A 62 0.01 -15.78 0.85
CA ILE A 62 0.59 -16.06 -0.47
C ILE A 62 2.11 -15.94 -0.45
N GLY A 63 2.67 -14.97 0.30
CA GLY A 63 4.11 -14.80 0.44
C GLY A 63 4.78 -15.94 1.20
N ILE A 64 4.24 -16.29 2.37
CA ILE A 64 4.77 -17.37 3.21
C ILE A 64 4.70 -18.68 2.46
N PHE A 65 3.57 -18.96 1.81
CA PHE A 65 3.39 -20.14 0.99
C PHE A 65 4.38 -20.15 -0.19
N GLY A 66 4.50 -19.04 -0.93
CA GLY A 66 5.41 -18.91 -2.07
C GLY A 66 6.88 -19.14 -1.70
N VAL A 67 7.37 -18.47 -0.65
CA VAL A 67 8.75 -18.63 -0.17
C VAL A 67 8.98 -20.04 0.38
N SER A 68 8.05 -20.56 1.18
CA SER A 68 8.19 -21.92 1.73
C SER A 68 8.19 -23.00 0.64
N LEU A 69 7.38 -22.81 -0.41
CA LEU A 69 7.36 -23.70 -1.57
C LEU A 69 8.68 -23.61 -2.34
N TYR A 70 9.17 -22.40 -2.60
CA TYR A 70 10.45 -22.15 -3.27
C TYR A 70 11.62 -22.81 -2.53
N LEU A 71 11.68 -22.65 -1.19
CA LEU A 71 12.70 -23.28 -0.34
C LEU A 71 12.66 -24.81 -0.38
N THR A 72 11.47 -25.38 -0.55
CA THR A 72 11.30 -26.84 -0.64
C THR A 72 11.77 -27.37 -2.00
N ILE A 73 11.45 -26.65 -3.08
CA ILE A 73 11.76 -27.05 -4.45
C ILE A 73 13.25 -26.87 -4.76
N ILE A 74 13.87 -25.77 -4.30
CA ILE A 74 15.25 -25.45 -4.69
C ILE A 74 16.26 -26.04 -3.67
N PRO A 75 17.04 -27.07 -4.06
CA PRO A 75 17.98 -27.73 -3.15
C PRO A 75 19.11 -26.82 -2.69
N SER A 76 19.55 -25.87 -3.53
CA SER A 76 20.58 -24.89 -3.18
C SER A 76 20.16 -24.01 -2.01
N THR A 77 18.92 -23.53 -2.01
CA THR A 77 18.38 -22.68 -0.94
C THR A 77 18.15 -23.49 0.35
N LYS A 78 17.73 -24.76 0.20
CA LYS A 78 17.62 -25.71 1.31
C LYS A 78 18.96 -26.01 1.97
N GLN A 79 20.03 -26.18 1.20
CA GLN A 79 21.38 -26.39 1.72
C GLN A 79 21.88 -25.17 2.49
N ILE A 80 21.67 -23.95 1.97
CA ILE A 80 22.02 -22.70 2.66
C ILE A 80 21.36 -22.63 4.04
N LEU A 81 20.05 -22.92 4.13
CA LEU A 81 19.32 -22.92 5.40
C LEU A 81 19.80 -24.00 6.36
N LYS A 82 20.07 -25.22 5.86
CA LYS A 82 20.62 -26.31 6.67
C LYS A 82 21.99 -25.95 7.25
N ASN A 83 22.86 -25.36 6.44
CA ASN A 83 24.20 -24.93 6.88
C ASN A 83 24.14 -23.85 7.96
N LYS A 84 23.07 -23.03 7.95
CA LYS A 84 22.82 -21.99 8.97
C LYS A 84 21.93 -22.46 10.13
N ASN A 85 21.57 -23.75 10.20
CA ASN A 85 20.67 -24.33 11.21
C ASN A 85 19.28 -23.64 11.31
N LEU A 86 18.78 -23.12 10.18
CA LEU A 86 17.50 -22.41 10.14
C LEU A 86 16.37 -23.31 9.66
N LYS A 87 15.23 -23.25 10.37
CA LYS A 87 13.99 -23.91 9.93
C LYS A 87 13.37 -23.13 8.77
N MET A 88 13.01 -23.83 7.70
CA MET A 88 12.40 -23.24 6.49
C MET A 88 11.14 -22.44 6.75
N PHE A 89 10.24 -22.99 7.57
CA PHE A 89 8.98 -22.33 7.90
C PHE A 89 9.22 -21.03 8.66
N THR A 90 10.06 -21.07 9.71
CA THR A 90 10.43 -19.89 10.50
C THR A 90 11.10 -18.82 9.65
N PHE A 91 12.03 -19.21 8.77
CA PHE A 91 12.66 -18.31 7.81
C PHE A 91 11.63 -17.63 6.91
N SER A 92 10.70 -18.40 6.35
CA SER A 92 9.69 -17.90 5.40
C SER A 92 8.74 -16.90 6.07
N VAL A 93 8.22 -17.25 7.25
CA VAL A 93 7.32 -16.38 8.03
C VAL A 93 8.04 -15.09 8.41
N PHE A 94 9.22 -15.19 8.99
CA PHE A 94 9.97 -14.03 9.45
C PHE A 94 10.36 -13.10 8.29
N THR A 95 10.89 -13.67 7.21
CA THR A 95 11.28 -12.89 6.02
C THR A 95 10.06 -12.18 5.45
N ILE A 96 8.95 -12.88 5.19
CA ILE A 96 7.76 -12.25 4.60
C ILE A 96 7.17 -11.15 5.47
N VAL A 97 7.05 -11.36 6.77
CA VAL A 97 6.52 -10.34 7.70
C VAL A 97 7.45 -9.13 7.73
N SER A 98 8.75 -9.34 7.81
CA SER A 98 9.76 -8.27 7.83
C SER A 98 9.81 -7.49 6.51
N THR A 99 9.83 -8.19 5.38
CA THR A 99 9.79 -7.63 4.03
C THR A 99 8.52 -6.81 3.81
N PHE A 100 7.35 -7.34 4.21
CA PHE A 100 6.07 -6.64 4.11
C PHE A 100 6.03 -5.37 4.97
N ALA A 101 6.52 -5.46 6.21
CA ALA A 101 6.63 -4.32 7.12
C ALA A 101 7.83 -3.39 6.79
N SER A 102 8.61 -3.70 5.74
CA SER A 102 9.82 -2.98 5.36
C SER A 102 10.87 -2.85 6.47
N CYS A 103 10.92 -3.81 7.42
CA CYS A 103 11.82 -3.74 8.57
C CYS A 103 13.28 -4.01 8.22
N GLY A 104 13.56 -4.70 7.11
CA GLY A 104 14.94 -5.00 6.71
C GLY A 104 15.57 -6.21 7.41
N PHE A 105 14.85 -6.86 8.33
CA PHE A 105 15.37 -8.00 9.09
C PHE A 105 15.24 -9.28 8.29
N VAL A 106 16.35 -9.99 8.13
CA VAL A 106 16.41 -11.34 7.57
C VAL A 106 17.09 -12.20 8.63
N PRO A 107 16.66 -13.45 8.89
CA PRO A 107 17.22 -14.26 9.97
C PRO A 107 18.55 -14.90 9.56
N THR A 108 19.39 -14.14 8.84
CA THR A 108 20.72 -14.48 8.35
C THR A 108 21.68 -13.32 8.65
N ASN A 109 22.90 -13.63 9.07
CA ASN A 109 23.89 -12.62 9.43
C ASN A 109 24.29 -11.71 8.26
N GLU A 110 24.28 -12.24 7.02
CA GLU A 110 24.62 -11.47 5.81
C GLU A 110 23.38 -11.02 5.02
N ASN A 111 22.20 -10.91 5.65
CA ASN A 111 20.95 -10.52 5.00
C ASN A 111 20.64 -11.39 3.75
N MET A 112 20.14 -10.79 2.67
CA MET A 112 19.79 -11.48 1.42
C MET A 112 20.99 -11.74 0.50
N ILE A 113 22.21 -11.32 0.88
CA ILE A 113 23.44 -11.54 0.10
C ILE A 113 23.69 -13.03 -0.13
N VAL A 114 23.37 -13.87 0.86
CA VAL A 114 23.49 -15.34 0.78
C VAL A 114 22.61 -15.92 -0.33
N PHE A 115 21.52 -15.23 -0.68
CA PHE A 115 20.57 -15.63 -1.70
C PHE A 115 20.80 -14.90 -3.02
N LYS A 116 21.94 -14.22 -3.22
CA LYS A 116 22.17 -13.41 -4.43
C LYS A 116 22.05 -14.19 -5.75
N LYS A 117 22.40 -15.48 -5.74
CA LYS A 117 22.25 -16.39 -6.90
C LYS A 117 20.83 -16.95 -7.07
N ASN A 118 19.98 -16.83 -6.04
CA ASN A 118 18.62 -17.39 -6.03
C ASN A 118 17.60 -16.34 -6.49
N SER A 119 17.67 -15.94 -7.76
CA SER A 119 16.83 -14.87 -8.34
C SER A 119 15.33 -15.07 -8.16
N GLY A 120 14.86 -16.32 -8.09
CA GLY A 120 13.43 -16.60 -7.89
C GLY A 120 12.93 -16.17 -6.50
N LEU A 121 13.75 -16.32 -5.45
CA LEU A 121 13.40 -15.84 -4.11
C LEU A 121 13.27 -14.32 -4.11
N LEU A 122 14.25 -13.64 -4.70
CA LEU A 122 14.28 -12.18 -4.82
C LEU A 122 13.05 -11.67 -5.58
N LEU A 123 12.71 -12.30 -6.70
CA LEU A 123 11.54 -11.94 -7.50
C LEU A 123 10.21 -12.10 -6.74
N MET A 124 10.13 -13.07 -5.81
CA MET A 124 8.96 -13.22 -4.93
C MET A 124 8.88 -12.13 -3.85
N LEU A 125 10.02 -11.66 -3.36
CA LEU A 125 10.07 -10.63 -2.32
C LEU A 125 9.81 -9.22 -2.87
N ILE A 126 10.22 -8.93 -4.10
CA ILE A 126 9.97 -7.66 -4.81
C ILE A 126 8.51 -7.19 -4.69
N PRO A 127 7.50 -7.92 -5.20
CA PRO A 127 6.11 -7.47 -5.14
C PRO A 127 5.64 -7.32 -3.68
N GLN A 128 6.19 -8.11 -2.77
CA GLN A 128 5.83 -8.07 -1.36
C GLN A 128 6.26 -6.76 -0.69
N VAL A 129 7.48 -6.28 -0.96
CA VAL A 129 7.97 -4.97 -0.49
C VAL A 129 7.11 -3.85 -1.06
N LEU A 130 6.86 -3.87 -2.37
CA LEU A 130 6.08 -2.82 -3.02
C LEU A 130 4.65 -2.77 -2.47
N LEU A 131 3.98 -3.90 -2.33
CA LEU A 131 2.60 -3.99 -1.84
C LEU A 131 2.48 -3.72 -0.33
N GLY A 132 3.52 -4.01 0.45
CA GLY A 132 3.54 -3.75 1.89
C GLY A 132 3.59 -2.27 2.24
N ASN A 133 4.20 -1.44 1.38
CA ASN A 133 4.45 -0.04 1.69
C ASN A 133 4.04 0.91 0.54
N THR A 134 4.88 1.08 -0.46
CA THR A 134 4.74 2.16 -1.46
C THR A 134 3.49 2.03 -2.35
N LEU A 135 3.14 0.81 -2.73
CA LEU A 135 1.96 0.50 -3.54
C LEU A 135 0.76 0.05 -2.70
N TYR A 136 0.83 0.15 -1.37
CA TYR A 136 -0.31 -0.15 -0.51
C TYR A 136 -1.54 0.71 -0.84
N PRO A 137 -1.46 2.07 -0.90
CA PRO A 137 -2.61 2.91 -1.26
C PRO A 137 -3.27 2.59 -2.62
N PRO A 138 -2.53 2.51 -3.75
CA PRO A 138 -3.12 2.23 -5.06
C PRO A 138 -3.72 0.82 -5.13
N PHE A 139 -3.05 -0.17 -4.55
CA PHE A 139 -3.52 -1.55 -4.61
C PHE A 139 -4.73 -1.76 -3.71
N LEU A 140 -4.77 -1.17 -2.51
CA LEU A 140 -5.94 -1.19 -1.65
C LEU A 140 -7.16 -0.59 -2.37
N ARG A 141 -6.98 0.54 -3.06
CA ARG A 141 -8.05 1.16 -3.88
C ARG A 141 -8.50 0.23 -5.01
N PHE A 142 -7.58 -0.44 -5.68
CA PHE A 142 -7.90 -1.44 -6.69
C PHE A 142 -8.71 -2.60 -6.11
N CYS A 143 -8.32 -3.15 -4.95
CA CYS A 143 -9.08 -4.18 -4.25
C CYS A 143 -10.52 -3.72 -3.94
N ILE A 144 -10.69 -2.52 -3.37
CA ILE A 144 -12.04 -2.00 -3.05
C ILE A 144 -12.87 -1.82 -4.33
N TRP A 145 -12.27 -1.34 -5.42
CA TRP A 145 -12.96 -1.21 -6.70
C TRP A 145 -13.40 -2.57 -7.26
N VAL A 146 -12.52 -3.57 -7.22
CA VAL A 146 -12.83 -4.95 -7.63
C VAL A 146 -13.96 -5.53 -6.79
N LEU A 147 -13.87 -5.44 -5.46
CA LEU A 147 -14.91 -5.92 -4.55
C LEU A 147 -16.24 -5.16 -4.75
N GLY A 148 -16.20 -3.85 -4.99
CA GLY A 148 -17.38 -3.06 -5.30
C GLY A 148 -18.08 -3.50 -6.58
N LYS A 149 -17.31 -3.91 -7.59
CA LYS A 149 -17.84 -4.45 -8.84
C LYS A 149 -18.46 -5.85 -8.67
N PHE A 150 -17.85 -6.71 -7.85
CA PHE A 150 -18.34 -8.05 -7.59
C PHE A 150 -19.57 -8.09 -6.68
N TYR A 151 -19.53 -7.37 -5.55
CA TYR A 151 -20.58 -7.43 -4.53
C TYR A 151 -21.71 -6.40 -4.73
N LYS A 152 -21.59 -5.50 -5.73
CA LYS A 152 -22.57 -4.42 -6.05
C LYS A 152 -23.02 -3.62 -4.82
N LYS A 153 -22.14 -3.48 -3.83
CA LYS A 153 -22.43 -2.79 -2.57
C LYS A 153 -22.38 -1.28 -2.76
N LYS A 154 -23.45 -0.58 -2.38
CA LYS A 154 -23.56 0.89 -2.45
C LYS A 154 -22.48 1.56 -1.59
N GLU A 155 -22.07 0.88 -0.52
CA GLU A 155 -21.02 1.26 0.41
C GLU A 155 -19.66 1.42 -0.28
N CYS A 156 -19.31 0.53 -1.23
CA CYS A 156 -18.04 0.62 -1.97
C CYS A 156 -17.99 1.85 -2.89
N GLY A 157 -19.12 2.18 -3.54
CA GLY A 157 -19.24 3.38 -4.36
C GLY A 157 -19.14 4.65 -3.55
N TYR A 158 -19.74 4.67 -2.35
CA TYR A 158 -19.63 5.78 -1.41
C TYR A 158 -18.18 5.96 -0.92
N LEU A 159 -17.49 4.88 -0.55
CA LEU A 159 -16.11 4.87 -0.06
C LEU A 159 -15.09 5.36 -1.11
N LEU A 160 -15.27 4.96 -2.38
CA LEU A 160 -14.38 5.39 -3.47
C LEU A 160 -14.59 6.85 -3.88
N LYS A 161 -15.81 7.38 -3.66
CA LYS A 161 -16.24 8.73 -4.06
C LYS A 161 -16.00 9.77 -2.96
N HIS A 162 -16.17 9.40 -1.69
CA HIS A 162 -15.94 10.23 -0.50
C HIS A 162 -14.70 9.78 0.29
N SER A 163 -13.62 9.39 -0.41
CA SER A 163 -12.37 8.91 0.23
C SER A 163 -11.76 9.92 1.22
N GLU A 164 -12.03 11.20 1.04
CA GLU A 164 -11.55 12.33 1.85
C GLU A 164 -12.34 12.51 3.15
N GLU A 165 -13.66 12.26 3.14
CA GLU A 165 -14.54 12.42 4.31
C GLU A 165 -14.46 11.24 5.29
N VAL A 166 -13.96 10.09 4.83
CA VAL A 166 -13.74 8.89 5.66
C VAL A 166 -12.43 9.00 6.47
N GLY A 167 -11.56 9.97 6.16
CA GLY A 167 -10.39 10.29 6.97
C GLY A 167 -9.24 9.27 6.93
N TYR A 168 -9.28 8.28 6.03
CA TYR A 168 -8.19 7.31 5.88
C TYR A 168 -7.12 7.86 4.94
N LYS A 169 -6.01 8.38 5.50
CA LYS A 169 -4.91 8.99 4.74
C LYS A 169 -4.36 8.12 3.61
N HIS A 170 -4.36 6.79 3.78
CA HIS A 170 -3.91 5.86 2.75
C HIS A 170 -4.93 5.61 1.62
N LEU A 171 -6.13 6.20 1.66
CA LEU A 171 -7.10 6.15 0.55
C LEU A 171 -6.91 7.36 -0.39
N LEU A 172 -5.79 7.38 -1.12
CA LEU A 172 -5.47 8.47 -2.05
C LEU A 172 -6.53 8.62 -3.16
N LYS A 173 -6.82 9.86 -3.58
CA LYS A 173 -7.68 10.14 -4.75
C LYS A 173 -7.13 9.42 -5.98
N GLY A 174 -8.00 9.00 -6.90
CA GLY A 174 -7.62 8.14 -8.02
C GLY A 174 -6.51 8.72 -8.88
N LYS A 175 -6.52 10.03 -9.10
CA LYS A 175 -5.47 10.75 -9.82
C LYS A 175 -4.13 10.75 -9.08
N HIS A 176 -4.13 10.98 -7.75
CA HIS A 176 -2.92 10.92 -6.92
C HIS A 176 -2.35 9.51 -6.83
N SER A 177 -3.22 8.50 -6.76
CA SER A 177 -2.83 7.09 -6.76
C SER A 177 -2.09 6.70 -8.05
N VAL A 178 -2.55 7.15 -9.22
CA VAL A 178 -1.84 6.93 -10.50
C VAL A 178 -0.53 7.70 -10.56
N PHE A 179 -0.51 8.96 -10.10
CA PHE A 179 0.71 9.76 -10.05
C PHE A 179 1.77 9.16 -9.12
N LEU A 180 1.35 8.61 -7.98
CA LEU A 180 2.22 7.86 -7.06
C LEU A 180 2.85 6.66 -7.77
N VAL A 181 2.04 5.82 -8.43
CA VAL A 181 2.54 4.65 -9.18
C VAL A 181 3.55 5.09 -10.25
N ALA A 182 3.20 6.11 -11.03
CA ALA A 182 4.06 6.64 -12.09
C ALA A 182 5.40 7.16 -11.54
N THR A 183 5.37 7.92 -10.45
CA THR A 183 6.57 8.47 -9.81
C THR A 183 7.45 7.37 -9.24
N VAL A 184 6.85 6.40 -8.55
CA VAL A 184 7.55 5.28 -7.92
C VAL A 184 8.27 4.44 -8.95
N PHE A 185 7.59 4.11 -10.05
CA PHE A 185 8.15 3.36 -11.16
C PHE A 185 9.19 4.16 -11.94
N GLY A 186 8.94 5.45 -12.19
CA GLY A 186 9.90 6.35 -12.84
C GLY A 186 11.22 6.44 -12.07
N LEU A 187 11.16 6.71 -10.76
CA LEU A 187 12.35 6.73 -9.91
C LEU A 187 13.06 5.38 -9.85
N LEU A 188 12.30 4.28 -9.84
CA LEU A 188 12.86 2.93 -9.86
C LEU A 188 13.64 2.66 -11.16
N VAL A 189 13.07 3.00 -12.32
CA VAL A 189 13.72 2.84 -13.62
C VAL A 189 15.00 3.67 -13.70
N VAL A 190 14.96 4.93 -13.26
CA VAL A 190 16.15 5.81 -13.22
C VAL A 190 17.23 5.18 -12.34
N GLN A 191 16.87 4.70 -11.15
CA GLN A 191 17.83 4.11 -10.22
C GLN A 191 18.47 2.82 -10.74
N VAL A 192 17.66 1.90 -11.29
CA VAL A 192 18.16 0.67 -11.92
C VAL A 192 19.08 0.99 -13.09
N THR A 193 18.72 1.98 -13.91
CA THR A 193 19.55 2.41 -15.05
C THR A 193 20.90 2.93 -14.58
N LEU A 194 20.93 3.83 -13.58
CA LEU A 194 22.18 4.35 -13.03
C LEU A 194 23.04 3.25 -12.39
N PHE A 195 22.43 2.34 -11.64
CA PHE A 195 23.13 1.19 -11.08
C PHE A 195 23.78 0.35 -12.19
N CYS A 196 23.01 0.00 -13.22
CA CYS A 196 23.53 -0.77 -14.35
C CYS A 196 24.65 -0.04 -15.12
N LEU A 197 24.62 1.29 -15.20
CA LEU A 197 25.69 2.03 -15.87
C LEU A 197 26.98 2.08 -15.04
N MET A 198 26.86 2.17 -13.71
CA MET A 198 28.00 2.44 -12.84
C MET A 198 28.63 1.18 -12.24
N ASP A 199 27.82 0.20 -11.84
CA ASP A 199 28.27 -0.92 -10.99
C ASP A 199 28.02 -2.31 -11.61
N TRP A 200 27.73 -2.42 -12.92
CA TRP A 200 27.50 -3.71 -13.59
C TRP A 200 28.68 -4.70 -13.54
N ASN A 201 29.89 -4.15 -13.49
CA ASN A 201 31.15 -4.91 -13.42
C ASN A 201 31.77 -4.90 -12.00
N SER A 202 31.02 -4.43 -11.00
CA SER A 202 31.46 -4.41 -9.60
C SER A 202 31.67 -5.81 -9.03
N GLU A 203 32.49 -5.90 -7.98
CA GLU A 203 32.79 -7.17 -7.32
C GLU A 203 31.57 -7.82 -6.68
N GLY A 204 30.58 -7.01 -6.28
CA GLY A 204 29.34 -7.48 -5.68
C GLY A 204 28.51 -8.36 -6.61
N LEU A 205 28.53 -8.02 -7.91
CA LEU A 205 27.81 -8.71 -8.97
C LEU A 205 28.70 -9.70 -9.74
N LYS A 206 29.98 -9.87 -9.38
CA LYS A 206 30.86 -10.87 -10.01
C LYS A 206 30.34 -12.28 -9.75
N GLY A 207 30.37 -13.11 -10.80
CA GLY A 207 29.95 -14.52 -10.75
C GLY A 207 28.44 -14.77 -10.83
N MET A 208 27.66 -13.74 -11.22
CA MET A 208 26.22 -13.82 -11.49
C MET A 208 25.94 -13.69 -12.99
N ASN A 209 24.95 -14.43 -13.48
CA ASN A 209 24.47 -14.30 -14.85
C ASN A 209 23.76 -12.95 -15.06
N ASN A 210 23.65 -12.48 -16.30
CA ASN A 210 23.03 -11.18 -16.63
C ASN A 210 21.59 -11.05 -16.09
N TYR A 211 20.82 -12.14 -16.12
CA TYR A 211 19.48 -12.20 -15.52
C TYR A 211 19.49 -12.02 -14.00
N GLU A 212 20.41 -12.72 -13.32
CA GLU A 212 20.53 -12.64 -11.86
C GLU A 212 21.01 -11.26 -11.43
N LYS A 213 21.94 -10.65 -12.18
CA LYS A 213 22.37 -9.28 -11.98
C LYS A 213 21.21 -8.30 -12.08
N LEU A 214 20.39 -8.41 -13.13
CA LEU A 214 19.26 -7.51 -13.33
C LEU A 214 18.26 -7.61 -12.16
N ILE A 215 17.92 -8.82 -11.72
CA ILE A 215 17.01 -9.03 -10.59
C ILE A 215 17.63 -8.52 -9.28
N GLY A 216 18.93 -8.76 -9.07
CA GLY A 216 19.65 -8.25 -7.91
C GLY A 216 19.66 -6.73 -7.85
N VAL A 217 19.94 -6.06 -8.97
CA VAL A 217 19.90 -4.59 -9.08
C VAL A 217 18.49 -4.05 -8.84
N LEU A 218 17.47 -4.70 -9.42
CA LEU A 218 16.06 -4.34 -9.22
C LEU A 218 15.67 -4.45 -7.75
N PHE A 219 15.99 -5.59 -7.11
CA PHE A 219 15.72 -5.82 -5.70
C PHE A 219 16.44 -4.79 -4.81
N GLN A 220 17.73 -4.54 -5.06
CA GLN A 220 18.51 -3.56 -4.31
C GLN A 220 17.94 -2.14 -4.46
N SER A 221 17.51 -1.77 -5.67
CA SER A 221 16.93 -0.45 -5.95
C SER A 221 15.60 -0.26 -5.21
N ILE A 222 14.73 -1.28 -5.21
CA ILE A 222 13.45 -1.23 -4.48
C ILE A 222 13.70 -1.10 -2.98
N ASN A 223 14.57 -1.96 -2.44
CA ASN A 223 14.82 -2.00 -1.00
C ASN A 223 15.50 -0.71 -0.51
N SER A 224 16.47 -0.17 -1.25
CA SER A 224 17.17 1.07 -0.85
C SER A 224 16.26 2.25 -0.49
N ARG A 225 15.01 2.27 -0.98
CA ARG A 225 14.05 3.36 -0.74
C ARG A 225 13.31 3.26 0.60
N HIS A 226 13.03 2.04 1.06
CA HIS A 226 12.11 1.82 2.18
C HIS A 226 12.52 0.69 3.14
N THR A 227 13.41 -0.21 2.71
CA THR A 227 13.66 -1.48 3.37
C THR A 227 15.16 -1.70 3.56
N GLY A 228 15.58 -2.16 4.73
CA GLY A 228 16.99 -2.46 5.02
C GLY A 228 17.53 -3.75 4.39
N GLU A 229 16.81 -4.39 3.47
CA GLU A 229 17.25 -5.64 2.84
C GLU A 229 18.30 -5.37 1.75
N THR A 230 19.40 -6.11 1.82
CA THR A 230 20.54 -5.93 0.91
C THR A 230 20.96 -7.25 0.29
N ILE A 231 21.22 -7.22 -1.02
CA ILE A 231 21.70 -8.36 -1.81
C ILE A 231 23.16 -8.20 -2.22
N VAL A 232 23.66 -6.97 -2.23
CA VAL A 232 25.07 -6.63 -2.44
C VAL A 232 25.58 -5.90 -1.21
N ASP A 233 26.82 -6.18 -0.83
CA ASP A 233 27.49 -5.40 0.19
C ASP A 233 27.62 -3.94 -0.30
N ILE A 234 27.05 -3.01 0.44
CA ILE A 234 27.02 -1.59 0.07
C ILE A 234 28.45 -1.02 0.11
N SER A 235 29.36 -1.61 0.89
CA SER A 235 30.73 -1.15 1.09
C SER A 235 31.62 -1.30 -0.14
N ILE A 236 31.26 -2.22 -1.06
CA ILE A 236 32.02 -2.51 -2.29
C ILE A 236 31.42 -1.83 -3.53
N LEU A 237 30.32 -1.10 -3.37
CA LEU A 237 29.71 -0.32 -4.45
C LEU A 237 30.46 0.98 -4.67
N SER A 238 30.31 1.57 -5.86
CA SER A 238 30.92 2.85 -6.18
C SER A 238 30.39 3.96 -5.24
N GLN A 239 31.26 4.92 -4.90
CA GLN A 239 30.90 6.04 -4.01
C GLN A 239 29.68 6.82 -4.52
N ALA A 240 29.54 6.98 -5.84
CA ALA A 240 28.43 7.68 -6.44
C ALA A 240 27.09 6.90 -6.32
N MET A 241 27.12 5.55 -6.25
CA MET A 241 25.92 4.76 -5.93
C MET A 241 25.48 4.91 -4.47
N LEU A 242 26.42 5.05 -3.53
CA LEU A 242 26.07 5.36 -2.13
C LEU A 242 25.34 6.69 -2.03
N VAL A 243 25.84 7.73 -2.71
CA VAL A 243 25.17 9.04 -2.76
C VAL A 243 23.77 8.92 -3.36
N LEU A 244 23.62 8.14 -4.44
CA LEU A 244 22.31 7.88 -5.05
C LEU A 244 21.34 7.20 -4.07
N PHE A 245 21.79 6.22 -3.28
CA PHE A 245 20.96 5.58 -2.27
C PHE A 245 20.53 6.55 -1.17
N VAL A 246 21.43 7.38 -0.67
CA VAL A 246 21.09 8.42 0.32
C VAL A 246 20.04 9.38 -0.23
N LEU A 247 20.19 9.84 -1.48
CA LEU A 247 19.19 10.69 -2.13
C LEU A 247 17.83 9.99 -2.26
N MET A 248 17.80 8.72 -2.66
CA MET A 248 16.56 7.97 -2.81
C MET A 248 15.86 7.74 -1.46
N MET A 249 16.61 7.48 -0.39
CA MET A 249 16.08 7.40 0.97
C MET A 249 15.49 8.74 1.44
N LEU A 250 16.14 9.86 1.13
CA LEU A 250 15.65 11.19 1.50
C LEU A 250 14.36 11.55 0.74
N VAL A 251 14.33 11.33 -0.58
CA VAL A 251 13.13 11.59 -1.40
C VAL A 251 11.95 10.78 -0.90
N SER A 252 12.19 9.51 -0.53
CA SER A 252 11.19 8.62 0.07
C SER A 252 10.55 9.20 1.34
N LEU A 253 11.38 9.69 2.26
CA LEU A 253 10.94 10.30 3.51
C LEU A 253 10.11 11.56 3.26
N THR A 254 10.57 12.43 2.37
CA THR A 254 9.85 13.66 2.01
C THR A 254 8.51 13.36 1.33
N PHE A 255 8.47 12.35 0.45
CA PHE A 255 7.24 11.96 -0.24
C PHE A 255 6.20 11.37 0.74
N SER A 256 6.64 10.57 1.71
CA SER A 256 5.77 10.03 2.76
C SER A 256 5.25 11.08 3.74
N LEU A 257 5.89 12.25 3.83
CA LEU A 257 5.43 13.37 4.66
C LEU A 257 4.43 14.27 3.91
N PHE A 258 4.46 14.28 2.58
CA PHE A 258 3.61 15.11 1.73
C PHE A 258 2.27 14.44 1.35
N PHE A 259 2.13 13.13 1.56
CA PHE A 259 0.93 12.33 1.28
C PHE A 259 0.42 11.65 2.56
#